data_AF-A0A967N4C1-F1
#
_entry.id   AF-A0A967N4C1-F1
#
_cell.length_a   1.000
_cell.length_b   1.000
_cell.length_c   1.000
_cell.angle_alpha   90.00
_cell.angle_beta   90.00
_cell.angle_gamma   90.00
#
_symmetry.space_group_name_H-M   'P 1'
#
loop_
_entity.id
_entity.type
_entity.pdbx_description
1 polymer ?
#
loop_
_entity_poly.entity_id
_entity_poly.type
_entity_poly.pdbx_seq_one_letter_code
_entity_poly.pdbx_strand_id
1 'polypeptide(L)'
;GSTELPLDPGSVVVVSGGARGVTASSVAAMAEAWGVRLALLGRSGLEEWPEGVPLTTDAVQITGALAKAAKDRGESVDLAALQSHARALAAS
;
A
#
# COMPACT_ATOMS: atom_id res chain seq x y z
N GLY A 1 22.39 -11.27 26.35
CA GLY A 1 21.71 -12.27 25.50
C GLY A 1 20.61 -12.88 26.34
N SER A 2 19.37 -12.99 25.90
CA SER A 2 18.86 -12.97 24.53
C SER A 2 17.48 -12.31 24.55
N THR A 3 17.28 -11.28 23.73
CA THR A 3 15.99 -10.58 23.61
C THR A 3 15.17 -11.24 22.52
N GLU A 4 14.80 -12.50 22.74
CA GLU A 4 14.05 -13.25 21.73
C GLU A 4 12.77 -13.75 22.37
N LEU A 5 11.65 -13.16 21.97
CA LEU A 5 10.43 -13.92 21.79
C LEU A 5 10.30 -14.11 20.28
N PRO A 6 10.99 -15.10 19.68
CA PRO A 6 10.80 -15.41 18.28
C PRO A 6 9.35 -15.87 18.13
N LEU A 7 8.63 -15.28 17.18
CA LEU A 7 7.25 -15.68 16.92
C LEU A 7 7.27 -17.00 16.16
N ASP A 8 6.43 -17.96 16.58
CA ASP A 8 6.30 -19.21 15.85
C ASP A 8 5.75 -18.93 14.44
N PRO A 9 6.25 -19.63 13.39
CA PRO A 9 5.67 -19.56 12.06
C PRO A 9 4.16 -19.79 12.08
N GLY A 10 3.43 -18.92 11.39
CA GLY A 10 1.98 -18.93 11.39
C GLY A 10 1.33 -18.26 12.60
N SER A 11 2.06 -17.71 13.57
CA SER A 11 1.46 -16.82 14.58
C SER A 11 0.72 -15.66 13.91
N VAL A 12 -0.40 -15.21 14.50
CA VAL A 12 -1.15 -14.07 13.99
C VAL A 12 -0.76 -12.82 14.76
N VAL A 13 -0.27 -11.80 14.06
CA VAL A 13 0.06 -10.49 14.63
C VAL A 13 -0.99 -9.48 14.19
N VAL A 14 -1.68 -8.88 15.15
CA VAL A 14 -2.63 -7.80 14.91
C VAL A 14 -1.86 -6.48 14.91
N VAL A 15 -1.95 -5.75 13.81
CA VAL A 15 -1.23 -4.48 13.61
C VAL A 15 -2.26 -3.37 13.49
N SER A 16 -2.18 -2.38 14.38
CA SER A 16 -2.93 -1.14 14.23
C SER A 16 -2.12 -0.12 13.39
N GLY A 17 -2.82 0.73 12.63
CA GLY A 17 -2.17 1.81 11.85
C GLY A 17 -2.19 1.64 10.33
N GLY A 18 -3.07 0.78 9.79
CA GLY A 18 -3.40 0.76 8.36
C GLY A 18 -2.31 0.27 7.41
N ALA A 19 -1.20 -0.27 7.93
CA ALA A 19 -0.13 -0.91 7.16
C ALA A 19 0.53 -0.06 6.07
N ARG A 20 0.57 1.26 6.26
CA ARG A 20 1.20 2.20 5.32
C ARG A 20 2.52 2.72 5.89
N GLY A 21 3.40 3.23 5.01
CA GLY A 21 4.66 3.85 5.40
C GLY A 21 5.55 2.94 6.24
N VAL A 22 6.02 3.44 7.39
CA VAL A 22 6.91 2.67 8.29
C VAL A 22 6.27 1.39 8.83
N THR A 23 4.94 1.38 9.01
CA THR A 23 4.24 0.17 9.45
C THR A 23 4.35 -0.91 8.38
N ALA A 24 4.18 -0.56 7.10
CA ALA A 24 4.33 -1.48 5.98
C ALA A 24 5.71 -2.15 5.98
N SER A 25 6.78 -1.34 6.07
CA SER A 25 8.15 -1.84 6.05
C SER A 25 8.47 -2.71 7.26
N SER A 26 7.97 -2.34 8.44
CA SER A 26 8.22 -3.06 9.68
C SER A 26 7.53 -4.43 9.68
N VAL A 27 6.28 -4.49 9.21
CA VAL A 27 5.52 -5.75 9.21
C VAL A 27 5.95 -6.70 8.09
N ALA A 28 6.42 -6.16 6.96
CA ALA A 28 7.05 -6.96 5.91
C ALA A 28 8.31 -7.67 6.44
N ALA A 29 9.21 -6.93 7.08
CA ALA A 29 10.42 -7.50 7.69
C ALA A 29 10.07 -8.53 8.80
N MET A 30 9.04 -8.28 9.59
CA MET A 30 8.54 -9.22 10.61
C MET A 30 7.99 -10.52 9.97
N ALA A 31 7.22 -10.41 8.88
CA ALA A 31 6.71 -11.58 8.16
C ALA A 31 7.84 -12.40 7.52
N GLU A 32 8.84 -11.74 6.94
CA GLU A 32 10.02 -12.40 6.37
C GLU A 32 10.87 -13.10 7.44
N ALA A 33 11.06 -12.46 8.61
CA ALA A 33 11.90 -12.99 9.67
C ALA A 33 11.28 -14.21 10.39
N TRP A 34 9.96 -14.20 10.60
CA TRP A 34 9.31 -15.19 11.47
C TRP A 34 8.16 -15.97 10.82
N GLY A 35 7.82 -15.72 9.56
CA GLY A 35 6.76 -16.47 8.85
C GLY A 35 5.36 -16.25 9.45
N VAL A 36 5.11 -15.07 10.03
CA VAL A 36 3.85 -14.75 10.70
C VAL A 36 2.73 -14.35 9.72
N ARG A 37 1.50 -14.47 10.18
CA ARG A 37 0.29 -13.96 9.51
C ARG A 37 -0.04 -12.57 10.07
N LEU A 38 -0.35 -11.60 9.20
CA LEU A 38 -0.62 -10.22 9.62
C LEU A 38 -2.13 -9.91 9.50
N ALA A 39 -2.72 -9.41 10.58
CA ALA A 39 -4.05 -8.82 10.58
C ALA A 39 -3.93 -7.29 10.66
N LEU A 40 -4.06 -6.62 9.52
CA LEU A 40 -3.84 -5.18 9.39
C LEU A 40 -5.14 -4.41 9.65
N LEU A 41 -5.17 -3.62 10.72
CA LEU A 41 -6.32 -2.83 11.12
C LEU A 41 -6.06 -1.33 10.87
N GLY A 42 -6.94 -0.73 10.06
CA GLY A 42 -6.91 0.69 9.72
C GLY A 42 -8.32 1.26 9.60
N ARG A 43 -8.42 2.60 9.60
CA ARG A 43 -9.69 3.30 9.36
C ARG A 43 -9.95 3.57 7.88
N SER A 44 -8.89 3.56 7.07
CA SER A 44 -9.00 3.71 5.62
C SER A 44 -9.58 2.43 5.02
N GLY A 45 -10.54 2.58 4.12
CA GLY A 45 -11.08 1.45 3.37
C GLY A 45 -9.99 0.76 2.54
N LEU A 46 -10.19 -0.53 2.30
CA LEU A 46 -9.49 -1.24 1.24
C LEU A 46 -10.09 -0.76 -0.08
N GLU A 47 -9.32 0.00 -0.84
CA GLU A 47 -9.65 0.38 -2.21
C GLU A 47 -8.89 -0.54 -3.16
N GLU A 48 -9.54 -0.96 -4.23
CA GLU A 48 -8.87 -1.72 -5.28
C GLU A 48 -7.87 -0.83 -6.01
N TRP A 49 -6.73 -1.41 -6.37
CA TRP A 49 -5.75 -0.71 -7.18
C TRP A 49 -6.34 -0.47 -8.58
N PRO A 50 -6.28 0.76 -9.12
CA PRO A 50 -6.92 1.06 -10.39
C PRO A 50 -6.34 0.24 -11.55
N GLU A 51 -7.23 -0.21 -12.45
CA GLU A 51 -6.82 -0.95 -13.64
C GLU A 51 -5.92 -0.10 -14.56
N GLY A 52 -4.88 -0.74 -15.10
CA GLY A 52 -3.92 -0.08 -16.00
C GLY A 52 -2.90 0.83 -15.31
N VAL A 53 -2.94 0.93 -13.97
CA VAL A 53 -1.92 1.63 -13.18
C VAL A 53 -0.90 0.62 -12.66
N PRO A 54 0.41 0.81 -12.88
CA PRO A 54 1.42 -0.10 -12.34
C PRO A 54 1.42 -0.05 -10.81
N LEU A 55 1.61 -1.20 -10.16
CA LEU A 55 1.74 -1.26 -8.70
C LEU A 55 3.13 -0.73 -8.29
N THR A 56 3.18 0.54 -7.88
CA THR A 56 4.42 1.27 -7.54
C THR A 56 4.13 2.36 -6.50
N THR A 57 5.16 2.84 -5.83
CA THR A 57 5.10 3.99 -4.91
C THR A 57 5.55 5.30 -5.57
N ASP A 58 5.92 5.28 -6.85
CA ASP A 58 6.28 6.48 -7.59
C ASP A 58 5.03 7.24 -8.07
N ALA A 59 4.71 8.33 -7.37
CA ALA A 59 3.57 9.17 -7.68
C ALA A 59 3.59 9.76 -9.10
N VAL A 60 4.76 9.96 -9.72
CA VAL A 60 4.87 10.46 -11.10
C VAL A 60 4.42 9.39 -12.08
N GLN A 61 4.88 8.15 -11.90
CA GLN A 61 4.46 7.01 -12.72
C GLN A 61 2.95 6.75 -12.57
N ILE A 62 2.43 6.79 -11.35
CA ILE A 62 1.00 6.62 -11.08
C ILE A 62 0.18 7.72 -11.75
N THR A 63 0.59 8.99 -11.63
CA THR A 63 -0.11 10.12 -12.26
C THR A 63 -0.16 9.95 -13.78
N GLY A 64 0.96 9.56 -14.40
CA GLY A 64 1.03 9.31 -15.84
C GLY A 64 0.10 8.17 -16.29
N ALA A 65 0.06 7.08 -15.54
CA ALA A 65 -0.82 5.94 -15.84
C ALA A 65 -2.30 6.29 -15.66
N LEU A 66 -2.67 7.01 -14.59
CA LEU A 66 -4.03 7.50 -14.38
C LEU A 66 -4.47 8.44 -15.51
N ALA A 67 -3.61 9.37 -15.93
CA ALA A 67 -3.89 10.27 -17.04
C ALA A 67 -4.10 9.52 -18.36
N LYS A 68 -3.28 8.49 -18.62
CA LYS A 68 -3.43 7.64 -19.79
C LYS A 68 -4.76 6.88 -19.77
N ALA A 69 -5.09 6.24 -18.65
CA ALA A 69 -6.31 5.48 -18.49
C ALA A 69 -7.57 6.36 -18.67
N ALA A 70 -7.56 7.58 -18.11
CA ALA A 70 -8.64 8.54 -18.31
C ALA A 70 -8.81 8.95 -19.79
N LYS A 71 -7.70 9.21 -20.49
CA LYS A 71 -7.72 9.51 -21.93
C LYS A 71 -8.26 8.35 -22.76
N ASP A 72 -7.84 7.13 -22.46
CA ASP A 72 -8.28 5.93 -23.17
C ASP A 72 -9.80 5.68 -22.96
N ARG A 73 -10.39 6.19 -21.86
CA ARG A 73 -11.85 6.20 -21.61
C ARG A 73 -12.60 7.45 -22.11
N GLY A 74 -11.90 8.44 -22.67
CA GLY A 74 -12.51 9.70 -23.10
C GLY A 74 -12.95 10.62 -21.96
N GLU A 75 -12.43 10.42 -20.75
CA GLU A 75 -12.76 11.23 -19.57
C GLU A 75 -11.90 12.51 -19.53
N SER A 76 -12.52 13.64 -19.17
CA SER A 76 -11.80 14.86 -18.81
C SER A 76 -11.57 14.86 -17.30
N VAL A 77 -10.30 14.82 -16.88
CA VAL A 77 -9.91 14.83 -15.47
C VAL A 77 -8.90 15.95 -15.23
N ASP A 78 -9.08 16.69 -14.13
CA ASP A 78 -8.13 17.71 -13.70
C ASP A 78 -6.82 17.08 -13.20
N LEU A 79 -5.68 17.67 -13.58
CA LEU A 79 -4.35 17.23 -13.17
C LEU A 79 -4.17 17.26 -11.65
N ALA A 80 -4.76 18.24 -10.95
CA ALA A 80 -4.65 18.30 -9.50
C ALA A 80 -5.36 17.11 -8.82
N ALA A 81 -6.51 16.69 -9.37
CA ALA A 81 -7.23 15.51 -8.91
C ALA A 81 -6.40 14.22 -9.16
N LEU A 82 -5.78 14.09 -10.34
CA LEU A 82 -4.91 12.96 -10.66
C LEU A 82 -3.70 12.87 -9.72
N GLN A 83 -3.05 14.00 -9.43
CA GLN A 83 -1.91 14.05 -8.49
C GLN A 83 -2.32 13.77 -7.04
N SER A 84 -3.53 14.18 -6.64
CA SER A 84 -4.08 13.85 -5.32
C SER A 84 -4.31 12.35 -5.20
N HIS A 85 -4.96 11.75 -6.19
CA HIS A 85 -5.21 10.31 -6.24
C HIS A 85 -3.89 9.52 -6.30
N ALA A 86 -2.93 9.94 -7.12
CA ALA A 86 -1.63 9.30 -7.22
C ALA A 86 -0.87 9.30 -5.89
N ARG A 87 -0.94 10.40 -5.11
CA ARG A 87 -0.33 10.47 -3.77
C ARG A 87 -1.01 9.54 -2.78
N ALA A 88 -2.33 9.42 -2.83
CA ALA A 88 -3.07 8.49 -1.98
C ALA A 88 -2.67 7.03 -2.29
N LEU A 89 -2.57 6.67 -3.56
CA LEU A 89 -2.13 5.36 -4.03
C LEU A 89 -0.67 5.06 -3.65
N ALA A 90 0.25 6.00 -3.89
CA ALA A 90 1.67 5.86 -3.53
C ALA A 90 1.91 5.66 -2.02
N ALA A 91 0.97 6.14 -1.20
CA ALA A 91 1.01 5.98 0.25
C ALA A 91 0.21 4.75 0.74
N SER A 92 -0.24 3.86 -0.16
CA SER A 92 -0.99 2.62 0.15
C SER A 92 -0.05 1.44 0.26
#